data_AF-A0A6A4U2L7-F1
#
_entry.id   AF-A0A6A4U2L7-F1
#
_cell.length_a   1.000
_cell.length_b   1.000
_cell.length_c   1.000
_cell.angle_alpha   90.00
_cell.angle_beta   90.00
_cell.angle_gamma   90.00
#
_symmetry.space_group_name_H-M   'P 1'
#
loop_
_entity.id
_entity.type
_entity.pdbx_description
1 polymer ?
#
loop_
_entity_poly.entity_id
_entity_poly.type
_entity_poly.pdbx_seq_one_letter_code
_entity_poly.pdbx_strand_id
1 'polypeptide(L)'
;MPSLLILMPTGGQIETPTVHSLIGLTQALPRRSIPFALKTYEWSDLVISRNYLMSFFLAEKTFTHALLLDSDMSFHPQVFFDLLDFDADFTVAPYPQRQMRWSTFRALIEREAQKPEADRAPTDRLLAESYRYNVAERFDAGAPGRMRSGAISARSRGPGPVSCFCAARCPNAWWKQARRSRYRPSMARAIRVPISTISSAICAAVAAR
;
A
#
# COMPACT_ATOMS: atom_id res chain seq x y z
N MET A 1 -22.19 -4.04 -4.00
CA MET A 1 -21.17 -4.92 -4.61
C MET A 1 -19.93 -4.07 -4.88
N PRO A 2 -18.71 -4.61 -4.71
CA PRO A 2 -17.49 -3.90 -5.05
C PRO A 2 -17.38 -3.68 -6.57
N SER A 3 -16.74 -2.57 -6.94
CA SER A 3 -16.40 -2.16 -8.31
C SER A 3 -15.02 -1.51 -8.27
N LEU A 4 -14.11 -1.98 -9.11
CA LEU A 4 -12.66 -1.74 -8.94
C LEU A 4 -12.06 -0.84 -10.01
N LEU A 5 -11.36 0.22 -9.61
CA LEU A 5 -10.48 0.98 -10.49
C LEU A 5 -9.02 0.62 -10.22
N ILE A 6 -8.37 -0.07 -11.16
CA ILE A 6 -6.93 -0.33 -11.11
C ILE A 6 -6.21 0.94 -11.56
N LEU A 7 -5.34 1.48 -10.71
CA LEU A 7 -4.59 2.70 -10.90
C LEU A 7 -3.11 2.35 -11.07
N MET A 8 -2.53 2.62 -12.24
CA MET A 8 -1.15 2.24 -12.56
C MET A 8 -0.28 3.44 -12.95
N PRO A 9 0.58 3.94 -12.04
CA PRO A 9 1.66 4.84 -12.44
C PRO A 9 2.69 4.06 -13.26
N THR A 10 3.18 4.64 -14.35
CA THR A 10 4.15 4.01 -15.25
C THR A 10 5.04 5.07 -15.92
N GLY A 11 6.23 4.68 -16.37
CA GLY A 11 7.09 5.46 -17.25
C GLY A 11 6.87 5.19 -18.75
N GLY A 12 5.70 4.66 -19.15
CA GLY A 12 5.43 4.19 -20.51
C GLY A 12 5.86 2.75 -20.78
N GLN A 13 6.16 1.98 -19.72
CA GLN A 13 6.60 0.58 -19.76
C GLN A 13 5.95 -0.19 -18.60
N ILE A 14 5.67 -1.48 -18.79
CA ILE A 14 5.15 -2.38 -17.75
C ILE A 14 5.98 -3.66 -17.78
N GLU A 15 6.46 -4.10 -16.61
CA GLU A 15 7.29 -5.30 -16.53
C GLU A 15 6.46 -6.58 -16.73
N THR A 16 7.05 -7.58 -17.38
CA THR A 16 6.39 -8.87 -17.68
C THR A 16 5.76 -9.54 -16.45
N PRO A 17 6.38 -9.57 -15.25
CA PRO A 17 5.74 -10.10 -14.04
C PRO A 17 4.47 -9.33 -13.64
N THR A 18 4.46 -8.00 -13.76
CA THR A 18 3.29 -7.16 -13.51
C THR A 18 2.16 -7.49 -14.48
N VAL A 19 2.47 -7.73 -15.76
CA VAL A 19 1.49 -8.13 -16.79
C VAL A 19 0.85 -9.48 -16.43
N HIS A 20 1.62 -10.48 -15.99
CA HIS A 20 1.06 -11.75 -15.53
C HIS A 20 0.12 -11.59 -14.34
N SER A 21 0.50 -10.77 -13.35
CA SER A 21 -0.36 -10.46 -12.20
C SER A 21 -1.65 -9.75 -12.59
N LEU A 22 -1.57 -8.78 -13.51
CA LEU A 22 -2.73 -8.04 -14.02
C LEU A 22 -3.69 -8.94 -14.81
N ILE A 23 -3.16 -9.82 -15.68
CA ILE A 23 -3.98 -10.81 -16.42
C ILE A 23 -4.65 -11.77 -15.43
N GLY A 24 -3.90 -12.32 -14.47
CA GLY A 24 -4.45 -13.23 -13.47
C GLY A 24 -5.56 -12.60 -12.63
N LEU A 25 -5.40 -11.33 -12.23
CA LEU A 25 -6.43 -10.58 -11.49
C LEU A 25 -7.66 -10.31 -12.36
N THR A 26 -7.47 -9.80 -13.58
CA THR A 26 -8.59 -9.45 -14.48
C THR A 26 -9.37 -10.67 -14.99
N GLN A 27 -8.77 -11.87 -14.99
CA GLN A 27 -9.48 -13.15 -15.20
C GLN A 27 -10.26 -13.63 -13.97
N ALA A 28 -9.86 -13.23 -12.76
CA ALA A 28 -10.50 -13.65 -11.51
C ALA A 28 -11.64 -12.71 -11.07
N LEU A 29 -11.56 -11.41 -11.36
CA LEU A 29 -12.57 -10.41 -10.99
C LEU A 29 -13.99 -10.73 -11.55
N PRO A 30 -14.18 -11.10 -12.83
CA PRO A 30 -15.50 -11.46 -13.37
C PRO A 30 -16.11 -12.69 -12.70
N ARG A 31 -15.29 -13.65 -12.24
CA ARG A 31 -15.76 -14.85 -11.53
C ARG A 31 -16.38 -14.53 -10.17
N ARG A 32 -16.07 -13.36 -9.60
CA ARG A 32 -16.68 -12.81 -8.38
C ARG A 32 -17.68 -11.68 -8.68
N SER A 33 -18.08 -11.50 -9.95
CA SER A 33 -18.98 -10.42 -10.41
C SER A 33 -18.50 -9.00 -10.04
N ILE A 34 -17.17 -8.78 -10.01
CA ILE A 34 -16.58 -7.47 -9.72
C ILE A 34 -16.26 -6.76 -11.05
N PRO A 35 -17.04 -5.74 -11.46
CA PRO A 35 -16.69 -4.93 -12.62
C PRO A 35 -15.43 -4.12 -12.32
N PHE A 36 -14.56 -3.95 -13.33
CA PHE A 36 -13.31 -3.24 -13.18
C PHE A 36 -12.97 -2.37 -14.40
N ALA A 37 -12.08 -1.40 -14.19
CA ALA A 37 -11.37 -0.68 -15.24
C ALA A 37 -9.90 -0.48 -14.86
N LEU A 38 -9.07 -0.16 -15.86
CA LEU A 38 -7.67 0.20 -15.69
C LEU A 38 -7.46 1.66 -16.10
N LYS A 39 -6.76 2.42 -15.27
CA LYS A 39 -6.31 3.78 -15.57
C LYS A 39 -4.81 3.89 -15.35
N THR A 40 -4.07 4.07 -16.43
CA THR A 40 -2.64 4.41 -16.40
C THR A 40 -2.44 5.92 -16.28
N TYR A 41 -1.26 6.32 -15.80
CA TYR A 41 -0.73 7.67 -15.95
C TYR A 41 0.77 7.62 -16.18
N GLU A 42 1.21 8.22 -17.28
CA GLU A 42 2.60 8.22 -17.75
C GLU A 42 3.30 9.51 -17.36
N TRP A 43 4.20 9.42 -16.38
CA TRP A 43 4.98 10.57 -15.91
C TRP A 43 6.24 10.11 -15.15
N SER A 44 7.29 10.93 -15.18
CA SER A 44 8.59 10.62 -14.57
C SER A 44 8.57 10.64 -13.03
N ASP A 45 7.75 11.50 -12.43
CA ASP A 45 7.60 11.58 -10.98
C ASP A 45 6.46 10.66 -10.49
N LEU A 46 6.85 9.56 -9.88
CA LEU A 46 5.96 8.53 -9.33
C LEU A 46 5.07 9.04 -8.18
N VAL A 47 5.49 10.07 -7.44
CA VAL A 47 4.70 10.68 -6.35
C VAL A 47 3.55 11.49 -6.95
N ILE A 48 3.85 12.32 -7.95
CA ILE A 48 2.85 13.08 -8.72
C ILE A 48 1.88 12.10 -9.40
N SER A 49 2.39 11.04 -10.04
CA SER A 49 1.56 10.03 -10.72
C SER A 49 0.54 9.38 -9.80
N ARG A 50 0.97 8.89 -8.62
CA ARG A 50 0.09 8.25 -7.64
C ARG A 50 -0.95 9.22 -7.09
N ASN A 51 -0.55 10.46 -6.78
CA ASN A 51 -1.47 11.49 -6.27
C ASN A 51 -2.51 11.92 -7.33
N TYR A 52 -2.10 12.02 -8.60
CA TYR A 52 -3.02 12.30 -9.71
C TYR A 52 -4.03 11.17 -9.90
N LEU A 53 -3.56 9.92 -9.95
CA LEU A 53 -4.41 8.73 -10.09
C LEU A 53 -5.40 8.58 -8.93
N MET A 54 -4.95 8.80 -7.70
CA MET A 54 -5.83 8.83 -6.53
C MET A 54 -6.85 9.97 -6.63
N SER A 55 -6.44 11.18 -7.06
CA SER A 55 -7.37 12.30 -7.26
C SER A 55 -8.43 12.00 -8.33
N PHE A 56 -8.06 11.29 -9.40
CA PHE A 56 -8.99 10.81 -10.43
C PHE A 56 -10.01 9.83 -9.84
N PHE A 57 -9.57 8.80 -9.10
CA PHE A 57 -10.48 7.92 -8.37
C PHE A 57 -11.35 8.68 -7.37
N LEU A 58 -10.82 9.72 -6.71
CA LEU A 58 -11.57 10.52 -5.74
C LEU A 58 -12.66 11.38 -6.39
N ALA A 59 -12.48 11.82 -7.63
CA ALA A 59 -13.50 12.48 -8.44
C ALA A 59 -14.55 11.48 -8.96
N GLU A 60 -14.11 10.37 -9.55
CA GLU A 60 -14.97 9.33 -10.15
C GLU A 60 -15.89 8.64 -9.11
N LYS A 61 -17.15 8.40 -9.47
CA LYS A 61 -18.20 7.85 -8.56
C LYS A 61 -18.73 6.48 -8.96
N THR A 62 -18.36 5.97 -10.13
CA THR A 62 -18.71 4.62 -10.61
C THR A 62 -17.95 3.49 -9.87
N PHE A 63 -16.76 3.78 -9.34
CA PHE A 63 -15.93 2.83 -8.62
C PHE A 63 -16.01 3.03 -7.10
N THR A 64 -16.19 1.92 -6.38
CA THR A 64 -16.23 1.88 -4.91
C THR A 64 -14.86 1.60 -4.29
N HIS A 65 -13.99 0.90 -5.04
CA HIS A 65 -12.66 0.51 -4.61
C HIS A 65 -11.62 0.93 -5.66
N ALA A 66 -10.42 1.29 -5.21
CA ALA A 66 -9.26 1.44 -6.08
C ALA A 66 -8.17 0.43 -5.72
N LEU A 67 -7.37 0.00 -6.70
CA LEU A 67 -6.13 -0.76 -6.50
C LEU A 67 -4.97 0.02 -7.10
N LEU A 68 -4.08 0.57 -6.26
CA LEU A 68 -2.85 1.21 -6.72
C LEU A 68 -1.75 0.16 -6.96
N LEU A 69 -1.32 0.00 -8.22
CA LEU A 69 -0.37 -1.01 -8.67
C LEU A 69 0.71 -0.35 -9.55
N ASP A 70 1.94 -0.22 -9.06
CA ASP A 70 3.03 0.30 -9.91
C ASP A 70 3.38 -0.71 -11.03
N SER A 71 3.93 -0.21 -12.13
CA SER A 71 4.23 -0.99 -13.34
C SER A 71 5.34 -2.04 -13.20
N ASP A 72 6.10 -2.02 -12.10
CA ASP A 72 7.24 -2.90 -11.80
C ASP A 72 6.99 -3.82 -10.57
N MET A 73 5.73 -4.17 -10.31
CA MET A 73 5.36 -5.06 -9.20
C MET A 73 4.39 -6.17 -9.58
N SER A 74 4.75 -7.39 -9.15
CA SER A 74 3.95 -8.60 -9.28
C SER A 74 3.42 -9.09 -7.94
N PHE A 75 2.26 -9.75 -7.99
CA PHE A 75 1.59 -10.39 -6.87
C PHE A 75 0.70 -11.54 -7.38
N HIS A 76 0.38 -12.50 -6.51
CA HIS A 76 -0.60 -13.53 -6.82
C HIS A 76 -2.03 -12.95 -6.65
N PRO A 77 -2.98 -13.16 -7.58
CA PRO A 77 -4.31 -12.55 -7.53
C PRO A 77 -5.09 -12.79 -6.23
N GLN A 78 -4.84 -13.92 -5.55
CA GLN A 78 -5.46 -14.20 -4.24
C GLN A 78 -5.14 -13.11 -3.20
N VAL A 79 -3.95 -12.50 -3.23
CA VAL A 79 -3.55 -11.44 -2.29
C VAL A 79 -4.49 -10.23 -2.40
N PHE A 80 -4.93 -9.86 -3.61
CA PHE A 80 -5.92 -8.80 -3.77
C PHE A 80 -7.25 -9.14 -3.09
N PHE A 81 -7.70 -10.40 -3.21
CA PHE A 81 -8.92 -10.84 -2.58
C PHE A 81 -8.80 -10.95 -1.06
N ASP A 82 -7.68 -11.44 -0.53
CA ASP A 82 -7.43 -11.47 0.91
C ASP A 82 -7.41 -10.05 1.52
N LEU A 83 -6.88 -9.07 0.77
CA LEU A 83 -6.92 -7.65 1.13
C LEU A 83 -8.32 -7.03 1.01
N LEU A 84 -9.12 -7.43 0.02
CA LEU A 84 -10.51 -6.98 -0.14
C LEU A 84 -11.43 -7.55 0.95
N ASP A 85 -11.31 -8.86 1.21
CA ASP A 85 -12.11 -9.62 2.17
C ASP A 85 -11.74 -9.25 3.65
N PHE A 86 -10.66 -8.49 3.86
CA PHE A 86 -10.27 -7.94 5.17
C PHE A 86 -11.16 -6.79 5.65
N ASP A 87 -11.89 -6.11 4.74
CA ASP A 87 -12.86 -5.04 5.02
C ASP A 87 -12.32 -3.90 5.91
N ALA A 88 -11.33 -3.17 5.39
CA ALA A 88 -10.82 -1.94 5.99
C ALA A 88 -10.71 -0.81 4.96
N ASP A 89 -10.78 0.44 5.42
CA ASP A 89 -10.71 1.65 4.57
C ASP A 89 -9.46 1.68 3.69
N PHE A 90 -8.35 1.14 4.22
CA PHE A 90 -7.11 0.86 3.51
C PHE A 90 -6.54 -0.48 3.99
N THR A 91 -6.14 -1.29 3.02
CA THR A 91 -5.32 -2.50 3.23
C THR A 91 -4.09 -2.42 2.34
N VAL A 92 -2.99 -3.10 2.68
CA VAL A 92 -1.72 -2.99 1.95
C VAL A 92 -0.93 -4.30 1.99
N ALA A 93 -0.30 -4.68 0.87
CA ALA A 93 0.66 -5.77 0.83
C ALA A 93 2.08 -5.22 1.10
N PRO A 94 2.79 -5.68 2.14
CA PRO A 94 4.18 -5.29 2.36
C PRO A 94 5.09 -5.94 1.31
N TYR A 95 6.08 -5.20 0.83
CA TYR A 95 7.12 -5.71 -0.07
C TYR A 95 8.51 -5.23 0.39
N PRO A 96 9.59 -5.94 0.02
CA PRO A 96 10.94 -5.61 0.49
C PRO A 96 11.47 -4.35 -0.20
N GLN A 97 12.20 -3.51 0.53
CA GLN A 97 12.93 -2.38 -0.05
C GLN A 97 13.82 -2.84 -1.21
N ARG A 98 13.84 -2.08 -2.33
CA ARG A 98 14.70 -2.38 -3.50
C ARG A 98 16.20 -2.45 -3.15
N GLN A 99 16.62 -1.75 -2.10
CA GLN A 99 18.00 -1.78 -1.63
C GLN A 99 18.28 -3.01 -0.77
N MET A 100 19.04 -3.96 -1.31
CA MET A 100 19.51 -5.14 -0.58
C MET A 100 20.52 -4.75 0.51
N ARG A 101 20.32 -5.27 1.73
CA ARG A 101 21.17 -4.97 2.90
C ARG A 101 22.36 -5.92 2.98
N TRP A 102 23.30 -5.76 2.04
CA TRP A 102 24.48 -6.64 1.89
C TRP A 102 25.27 -6.87 3.19
N SER A 103 25.45 -5.86 4.03
CA SER A 103 26.14 -6.01 5.32
C SER A 103 25.37 -6.91 6.31
N THR A 104 24.03 -6.83 6.31
CA THR A 104 23.18 -7.71 7.13
C THR A 104 23.19 -9.13 6.57
N PHE A 105 23.01 -9.30 5.26
CA PHE A 105 23.06 -10.62 4.63
C PHE A 105 24.43 -11.31 4.83
N ARG A 106 25.52 -10.57 4.71
CA ARG A 106 26.88 -11.05 5.00
C ARG A 106 27.03 -11.51 6.45
N ALA A 107 26.58 -10.71 7.43
CA ALA A 107 26.65 -11.09 8.84
C ALA A 107 25.83 -12.34 9.16
N LEU A 108 24.71 -12.56 8.46
CA LEU A 108 23.91 -13.79 8.56
C LEU A 108 24.66 -15.01 8.00
N ILE A 109 25.32 -14.88 6.85
CA ILE A 109 26.18 -15.94 6.29
C ILE A 109 27.35 -16.26 7.23
N GLU A 110 28.04 -15.23 7.75
CA GLU A 110 29.16 -15.40 8.68
C GLU A 110 28.70 -16.05 10.01
N ARG A 111 27.47 -15.78 10.48
CA ARG A 111 26.83 -16.45 11.61
C ARG A 111 26.59 -17.95 11.34
N GLU A 112 26.00 -18.29 10.20
CA GLU A 112 25.73 -19.69 9.85
C GLU A 112 27.00 -20.50 9.57
N ALA A 113 28.05 -19.87 9.04
CA ALA A 113 29.33 -20.54 8.76
C ALA A 113 29.97 -21.15 10.03
N GLN A 114 29.74 -20.56 11.21
CA GLN A 114 30.23 -21.08 12.50
C GLN A 114 29.48 -22.33 12.98
N LYS A 115 28.34 -22.68 12.38
CA LYS A 115 27.58 -23.88 12.74
C LYS A 115 28.11 -25.12 12.01
N PRO A 116 27.94 -26.33 12.60
CA PRO A 116 28.06 -27.58 11.87
C PRO A 116 27.18 -27.56 10.60
N GLU A 117 27.63 -28.20 9.52
CA GLU A 117 26.96 -28.11 8.22
C GLU A 117 25.50 -28.59 8.24
N ALA A 118 25.20 -29.60 9.06
CA ALA A 118 23.84 -30.12 9.27
C ALA A 118 22.86 -29.12 9.89
N ASP A 119 23.35 -28.11 10.63
CA ASP A 119 22.54 -27.13 11.38
C ASP A 119 22.44 -25.76 10.65
N ARG A 120 23.02 -25.64 9.45
CA ARG A 120 23.04 -24.39 8.69
C ARG A 120 21.68 -24.13 8.05
N ALA A 121 21.15 -22.93 8.25
CA ALA A 121 19.99 -22.48 7.50
C ALA A 121 20.34 -22.32 6.00
N PRO A 122 19.42 -22.67 5.08
CA PRO A 122 19.65 -22.49 3.65
C PRO A 122 19.68 -21.00 3.27
N THR A 123 20.40 -20.69 2.18
CA THR A 123 20.73 -19.30 1.78
C THR A 123 19.51 -18.43 1.49
N ASP A 124 18.42 -19.02 0.98
CA ASP A 124 17.15 -18.35 0.73
C ASP A 124 16.50 -17.83 2.02
N ARG A 125 16.58 -18.61 3.11
CA ARG A 125 16.10 -18.21 4.44
C ARG A 125 16.92 -17.05 5.01
N LEU A 126 18.23 -17.05 4.81
CA LEU A 126 19.11 -15.94 5.22
C LEU A 126 18.87 -14.68 4.39
N LEU A 127 18.59 -14.85 3.09
CA LEU A 127 18.24 -13.75 2.20
C LEU A 127 16.92 -13.11 2.63
N ALA A 128 15.90 -13.93 2.94
CA ALA A 128 14.62 -13.48 3.47
C ALA A 128 14.76 -12.77 4.83
N GLU A 129 15.58 -13.31 5.76
CA GLU A 129 15.91 -12.66 7.05
C GLU A 129 16.62 -11.31 6.87
N SER A 130 17.34 -11.11 5.76
CA SER A 130 18.02 -9.84 5.45
C SER A 130 17.11 -8.73 4.89
N TYR A 131 15.91 -9.07 4.39
CA TYR A 131 15.02 -8.11 3.76
C TYR A 131 14.39 -7.15 4.78
N ARG A 132 14.34 -5.86 4.41
CA ARG A 132 13.64 -4.83 5.16
C ARG A 132 12.34 -4.46 4.48
N TYR A 133 11.25 -4.46 5.22
CA TYR A 133 9.92 -4.06 4.76
C TYR A 133 9.58 -2.68 5.33
N ASN A 134 8.94 -1.81 4.54
CA ASN A 134 8.53 -0.47 4.97
C ASN A 134 7.19 -0.50 5.75
N VAL A 135 7.11 -1.31 6.81
CA VAL A 135 5.94 -1.35 7.71
C VAL A 135 6.19 -0.42 8.89
N ALA A 136 5.20 0.40 9.26
CA ALA A 136 5.32 1.31 10.40
C ALA A 136 5.30 0.52 11.73
N GLU A 137 6.37 0.61 12.50
CA GLU A 137 6.52 -0.08 13.79
C GLU A 137 5.57 0.45 14.89
N ARG A 138 5.07 1.69 14.74
CA ARG A 138 4.11 2.29 15.68
C ARG A 138 2.67 2.06 15.25
N PHE A 139 2.09 1.01 15.81
CA PHE A 139 0.66 0.92 16.01
C PHE A 139 0.25 1.74 17.25
N ASP A 140 -0.92 2.39 17.22
CA ASP A 140 -1.46 3.18 18.33
C ASP A 140 -1.50 2.32 19.61
N ALA A 141 -0.72 2.71 20.62
CA ALA A 141 -0.62 2.01 21.89
C ALA A 141 -2.01 1.88 22.53
N GLY A 142 -2.48 0.63 22.71
CA GLY A 142 -3.80 0.30 23.24
C GLY A 142 -4.80 -0.27 22.24
N ALA A 143 -4.50 -0.29 20.93
CA ALA A 143 -5.29 -1.04 19.95
C ALA A 143 -4.62 -2.40 19.65
N PRO A 144 -5.13 -3.54 20.14
CA PRO A 144 -4.58 -4.84 19.75
C PRO A 144 -4.78 -5.04 18.24
N GLY A 145 -3.68 -5.26 17.53
CA GLY A 145 -3.73 -5.60 16.11
C GLY A 145 -4.47 -6.93 15.93
N ARG A 146 -5.62 -6.91 15.26
CA ARG A 146 -6.31 -8.14 14.85
C ARG A 146 -5.49 -8.77 13.74
N MET A 147 -4.88 -9.91 14.07
CA MET A 147 -4.39 -10.85 13.08
C MET A 147 -5.60 -11.59 12.48
N ARG A 148 -5.77 -11.53 11.16
CA ARG A 148 -6.77 -12.29 10.39
C ARG A 148 -6.09 -12.82 9.13
N SER A 149 -6.13 -14.13 8.92
CA SER A 149 -5.62 -14.77 7.70
C SER A 149 -4.19 -14.37 7.31
N GLY A 150 -3.30 -14.13 8.29
CA GLY A 150 -1.93 -13.68 8.07
C GLY A 150 -1.74 -12.15 7.91
N ALA A 151 -2.82 -11.38 7.73
CA ALA A 151 -2.79 -9.92 7.74
C ALA A 151 -2.93 -9.36 9.17
N ILE A 152 -2.30 -8.22 9.44
CA ILE A 152 -2.30 -7.54 10.75
C ILE A 152 -3.01 -6.19 10.62
N SER A 153 -4.08 -5.96 11.40
CA SER A 153 -4.75 -4.65 11.45
C SER A 153 -3.91 -3.61 12.19
N ALA A 154 -3.71 -2.44 11.58
CA ALA A 154 -2.90 -1.35 12.13
C ALA A 154 -3.73 -0.06 12.30
N ARG A 155 -3.62 0.60 13.45
CA ARG A 155 -3.98 2.03 13.60
C ARG A 155 -2.70 2.84 13.76
N SER A 156 -2.51 3.90 12.98
CA SER A 156 -1.29 4.70 13.00
C SER A 156 -1.59 6.20 13.05
N ARG A 157 -1.01 6.93 14.02
CA ARG A 157 -1.01 8.41 14.07
C ARG A 157 0.33 8.99 13.65
N GLY A 158 0.29 9.91 12.67
CA GLY A 158 1.43 10.68 12.17
C GLY A 158 1.02 11.41 10.89
N PRO A 159 1.96 12.01 10.12
CA PRO A 159 1.79 11.92 8.68
C PRO A 159 1.55 10.44 8.36
N GLY A 160 0.56 10.14 7.51
CA GLY A 160 0.33 8.76 7.06
C GLY A 160 1.67 8.17 6.60
N PRO A 161 1.88 6.85 6.75
CA PRO A 161 3.15 6.23 6.34
C PRO A 161 3.55 6.79 4.98
N VAL A 162 4.82 7.18 4.80
CA VAL A 162 5.26 7.92 3.59
C VAL A 162 5.10 7.08 2.30
N SER A 163 4.57 5.86 2.44
CA SER A 163 4.17 4.87 1.48
C SER A 163 2.65 4.62 1.29
N CYS A 164 1.74 5.23 2.07
CA CYS A 164 0.27 5.12 1.93
C CYS A 164 -0.47 6.38 2.44
N PHE A 165 -1.23 7.03 1.55
CA PHE A 165 -2.03 8.23 1.87
C PHE A 165 -3.22 7.87 2.77
N CYS A 166 -3.44 8.67 3.81
CA CYS A 166 -4.52 8.46 4.78
C CYS A 166 -5.76 9.29 4.41
N ALA A 167 -6.90 8.63 4.14
CA ALA A 167 -8.20 9.27 4.05
C ALA A 167 -9.28 8.40 4.72
N ALA A 168 -9.32 8.46 6.06
CA ALA A 168 -10.29 7.72 6.87
C ALA A 168 -11.75 7.89 6.38
N ARG A 169 -12.59 6.87 6.61
CA ARG A 169 -14.05 6.92 6.42
C ARG A 169 -14.60 8.32 6.66
N CYS A 170 -15.17 8.92 5.62
CA CYS A 170 -15.95 10.13 5.74
C CYS A 170 -17.42 9.71 5.93
N PRO A 171 -17.94 9.54 7.17
CA PRO A 171 -19.36 9.31 7.35
C PRO A 171 -20.12 10.52 6.77
N ASN A 172 -21.10 10.23 5.92
CA ASN A 172 -21.80 11.17 5.03
C ASN A 172 -22.65 12.27 5.72
N ALA A 173 -22.36 12.59 6.99
CA ALA A 173 -23.02 13.59 7.80
C ALA A 173 -22.27 14.96 7.87
N TRP A 174 -20.95 14.99 7.69
CA TRP A 174 -20.15 16.19 8.03
C TRP A 174 -20.14 17.30 6.97
N TRP A 175 -20.57 17.04 5.73
CA TRP A 175 -20.48 18.01 4.63
C TRP A 175 -21.62 19.05 4.58
N LYS A 176 -22.65 18.96 5.43
CA LYS A 176 -23.78 19.91 5.44
C LYS A 176 -23.66 21.03 6.50
N GLN A 177 -22.63 21.04 7.36
CA GLN A 177 -22.55 21.95 8.50
C GLN A 177 -21.35 22.92 8.48
N ALA A 178 -20.83 23.22 7.28
CA ALA A 178 -19.72 24.16 7.05
C ALA A 178 -20.16 25.51 6.43
N ARG A 179 -21.40 25.97 6.70
CA ARG A 179 -21.84 27.35 6.41
C ARG A 179 -22.58 27.91 7.65
N ARG A 180 -22.04 29.00 8.23
CA ARG A 180 -22.45 29.68 9.50
C ARG A 180 -22.03 28.84 10.74
N SER A 181 -21.08 29.25 11.58
CA SER A 181 -21.06 30.50 12.36
C SER A 181 -19.63 30.92 12.77
N ARG A 182 -19.49 32.15 13.31
CA ARG A 182 -18.21 32.70 13.79
C ARG A 182 -18.03 32.38 15.28
N TYR A 183 -16.90 31.80 15.69
CA TYR A 183 -16.15 32.23 16.88
C TYR A 183 -14.71 31.67 16.88
N ARG A 184 -13.80 32.37 17.59
CA ARG A 184 -12.35 32.10 17.77
C ARG A 184 -12.08 32.05 19.30
N PRO A 185 -10.85 31.83 19.80
CA PRO A 185 -9.79 30.90 19.40
C PRO A 185 -9.13 30.15 20.60
N SER A 186 -8.44 29.04 20.38
CA SER A 186 -7.18 28.69 21.08
C SER A 186 -6.47 27.51 20.41
N MET A 187 -5.16 27.37 20.67
CA MET A 187 -4.26 26.33 20.12
C MET A 187 -4.13 26.27 18.58
N ALA A 188 -3.55 27.33 18.01
CA ALA A 188 -2.94 27.24 16.69
C ALA A 188 -1.52 26.65 16.80
N ARG A 189 -1.28 25.51 16.14
CA ARG A 189 -0.05 25.25 15.37
C ARG A 189 -0.35 24.28 14.24
N ALA A 190 -0.93 24.83 13.16
CA ALA A 190 -0.92 24.16 11.87
C ALA A 190 0.54 24.04 11.40
N ILE A 191 1.02 22.82 11.18
CA ILE A 191 2.31 22.58 10.55
C ILE A 191 2.05 22.38 9.05
N ARG A 192 2.42 23.38 8.24
CA ARG A 192 2.67 23.15 6.81
C ARG A 192 3.88 22.24 6.69
N VAL A 193 3.80 21.23 5.83
CA VAL A 193 4.97 20.47 5.38
C VAL A 193 5.16 20.77 3.88
N PRO A 194 6.38 21.13 3.43
CA PRO A 194 6.65 21.45 2.03
C PRO A 194 6.59 20.21 1.13
N ILE A 195 6.47 20.45 -0.19
CA ILE A 195 6.28 19.42 -1.24
C ILE A 195 7.53 18.55 -1.51
N SER A 196 8.68 18.87 -0.93
CA SER A 196 9.94 18.17 -1.17
C SER A 196 10.11 16.89 -0.35
N THR A 197 10.48 15.81 -1.05
CA THR A 197 11.01 14.53 -0.54
C THR A 197 9.98 13.50 -0.08
N ILE A 198 9.35 12.83 -1.06
CA ILE A 198 8.73 11.51 -0.89
C ILE A 198 9.50 10.54 -1.78
N SER A 199 10.31 9.67 -1.17
CA SER A 199 11.12 8.67 -1.90
C SER A 199 10.82 7.27 -1.37
N SER A 200 10.42 6.38 -2.29
CA SER A 200 10.24 4.91 -2.18
C SER A 200 9.01 4.32 -1.43
N ALA A 201 8.27 3.45 -2.17
CA ALA A 201 7.24 2.47 -1.77
C ALA A 201 5.82 3.00 -1.40
N ILE A 202 4.72 2.23 -1.20
CA ILE A 202 4.42 0.77 -1.27
C ILE A 202 3.31 0.51 -2.36
N CYS A 203 2.76 -0.71 -2.47
CA CYS A 203 1.77 -1.20 -3.45
C CYS A 203 0.48 -1.71 -2.81
N ALA A 204 -0.59 -1.78 -3.60
CA ALA A 204 -1.87 -2.41 -3.29
C ALA A 204 -2.63 -1.79 -2.11
N ALA A 205 -2.69 -0.46 -2.06
CA ALA A 205 -3.69 0.25 -1.27
C ALA A 205 -5.09 -0.02 -1.87
N VAL A 206 -5.89 -0.87 -1.22
CA VAL A 206 -7.33 -0.97 -1.52
C VAL A 206 -8.05 0.13 -0.77
N ALA A 207 -8.40 1.21 -1.46
CA ALA A 207 -9.11 2.34 -0.86
C ALA A 207 -10.63 2.15 -1.05
N ALA A 208 -11.36 1.93 0.04
CA ALA A 208 -12.82 1.83 0.04
C ALA A 208 -13.49 3.21 0.28
N ARG A 209 -14.68 3.41 -0.28
CA ARG A 209 -15.51 4.63 -0.14
C ARG A 209 -16.90 4.34 0.39
#